data_AF-A0A5C6CIM4-F1
#
_entry.id   AF-A0A5C6CIM4-F1
#
_cell.length_a   1.000
_cell.length_b   1.000
_cell.length_c   1.000
_cell.angle_alpha   90.00
_cell.angle_beta   90.00
_cell.angle_gamma   90.00
#
_symmetry.space_group_name_H-M   'P 1'
#
loop_
_entity.id
_entity.type
_entity.pdbx_description
1 polymer ?
#
loop_
_entity_poly.entity_id
_entity_poly.type
_entity_poly.pdbx_seq_one_letter_code
_entity_poly.pdbx_strand_id
1 'polypeptide(L)'
;MANCSPKSSLGERFLRPSRKWIVVLVLASLATGSTAAEPNPIDAENWRSQQLATIAEQIQNADSDDDRLEYVARQSWLRRWKPGHMSLAPTEAPADSERVEEPLLETLVRPAEIAPNVWQQMIDLQTRLLSVDNDEQRKENLRTTIGLAKQLEQVLSDQFPSESQQLTTPTAWIVAYTRYRLGRALAYRELPSVRARWPISNPDHYEVQLTAVYQRLIKQANRDRPEFILLQDRMLRRAGQKGLALELLEVSQQSIEPKWYLKKRRDLLHELGWDPAYQEAAQRYLQAGYSDEP
;
A
#
# COMPACT_ATOMS: atom_id res chain seq x y z
N MET A 1 -30.78 -44.44 30.48
CA MET A 1 -31.89 -45.16 31.15
C MET A 1 -31.66 -45.10 32.66
N ALA A 2 -32.70 -44.70 33.40
CA ALA A 2 -32.89 -44.71 34.88
C ALA A 2 -31.86 -43.91 35.73
N ASN A 3 -32.17 -42.70 36.22
CA ASN A 3 -33.02 -42.34 37.38
C ASN A 3 -32.63 -43.00 38.72
N CYS A 4 -32.23 -42.17 39.70
CA CYS A 4 -32.88 -42.08 41.02
C CYS A 4 -32.18 -41.06 41.94
N SER A 5 -32.76 -39.85 42.04
CA SER A 5 -32.87 -39.09 43.31
C SER A 5 -34.04 -39.70 44.12
N PRO A 6 -34.19 -39.54 45.46
CA PRO A 6 -34.69 -38.26 46.01
C PRO A 6 -34.48 -37.95 47.53
N LYS A 7 -35.01 -36.77 47.92
CA LYS A 7 -35.48 -36.27 49.25
C LYS A 7 -34.41 -35.68 50.19
N SER A 8 -34.43 -34.43 50.69
CA SER A 8 -35.42 -33.37 51.05
C SER A 8 -35.63 -33.23 52.57
N SER A 9 -35.29 -32.07 53.14
CA SER A 9 -36.06 -31.33 54.18
C SER A 9 -35.35 -29.98 54.45
N LEU A 10 -35.91 -28.81 54.12
CA LEU A 10 -36.97 -28.04 54.82
C LEU A 10 -36.62 -27.57 56.23
N GLY A 11 -36.74 -26.25 56.46
CA GLY A 11 -36.69 -25.57 57.77
C GLY A 11 -36.12 -24.15 57.64
N GLU A 12 -36.88 -23.17 57.10
CA GLU A 12 -37.57 -22.09 57.86
C GLU A 12 -36.71 -20.84 58.09
N ARG A 13 -36.93 -19.73 57.35
CA ARG A 13 -37.92 -18.63 57.54
C ARG A 13 -37.57 -17.66 58.69
N PHE A 14 -37.19 -16.43 58.33
CA PHE A 14 -37.63 -15.16 58.94
C PHE A 14 -37.33 -14.04 57.91
N LEU A 15 -38.30 -13.54 57.15
CA LEU A 15 -39.23 -12.40 57.40
C LEU A 15 -38.60 -10.99 57.49
N ARG A 16 -38.66 -10.28 56.33
CA ARG A 16 -39.14 -8.88 56.10
C ARG A 16 -38.31 -7.69 56.66
N PRO A 17 -38.52 -6.42 56.23
CA PRO A 17 -39.15 -5.90 54.99
C PRO A 17 -38.44 -4.67 54.33
N SER A 18 -38.79 -4.42 53.07
CA SER A 18 -38.99 -3.12 52.38
C SER A 18 -38.14 -1.88 52.71
N ARG A 19 -37.46 -1.34 51.69
CA ARG A 19 -37.46 0.11 51.42
C ARG A 19 -37.20 0.40 49.95
N LYS A 20 -38.22 0.96 49.29
CA LYS A 20 -38.12 1.56 47.96
C LYS A 20 -37.23 2.81 48.07
N TRP A 21 -36.21 2.91 47.22
CA TRP A 21 -35.60 4.18 46.85
C TRP A 21 -35.45 4.21 45.34
N ILE A 22 -36.31 5.01 44.72
CA ILE A 22 -36.15 5.48 43.35
C ILE A 22 -35.03 6.52 43.40
N VAL A 23 -33.90 6.24 42.77
CA VAL A 23 -32.90 7.26 42.44
C VAL A 23 -32.93 7.42 40.93
N VAL A 24 -33.58 8.49 40.48
CA VAL A 24 -33.43 9.01 39.13
C VAL A 24 -32.08 9.74 39.10
N LEU A 25 -31.08 9.12 38.49
CA LEU A 25 -29.82 9.77 38.13
C LEU A 25 -29.94 10.24 36.68
N VAL A 26 -30.30 11.51 36.51
CA VAL A 26 -30.06 12.25 35.26
C VAL A 26 -28.57 12.56 35.24
N LEU A 27 -27.78 11.67 34.65
CA LEU A 27 -26.41 11.99 34.24
C LEU A 27 -26.51 12.74 32.92
N ALA A 28 -26.37 14.06 33.02
CA ALA A 28 -26.13 14.93 31.89
C ALA A 28 -24.89 14.42 31.15
N SER A 29 -25.12 13.86 29.96
CA SER A 29 -24.08 13.57 28.98
C SER A 29 -23.51 14.91 28.52
N LEU A 30 -22.46 15.37 29.19
CA LEU A 30 -21.50 16.29 28.61
C LEU A 30 -20.89 15.55 27.41
N ALA A 31 -21.40 15.85 26.22
CA ALA A 31 -20.70 15.63 24.98
C ALA A 31 -19.43 16.48 25.05
N THR A 32 -18.36 15.92 25.61
CA THR A 32 -17.01 16.37 25.30
C THR A 32 -16.81 16.03 23.84
N GLY A 33 -17.16 16.99 22.98
CA GLY A 33 -16.63 17.02 21.64
C GLY A 33 -15.12 17.01 21.80
N SER A 34 -14.51 15.84 21.57
CA SER A 34 -13.07 15.71 21.44
C SER A 34 -12.70 16.39 20.14
N THR A 35 -12.65 17.72 20.15
CA THR A 35 -11.85 18.47 19.20
C THR A 35 -10.43 17.96 19.42
N ALA A 36 -9.91 17.14 18.50
CA ALA A 36 -8.50 16.81 18.48
C ALA A 36 -7.74 18.15 18.59
N ALA A 37 -7.14 18.41 19.76
CA ALA A 37 -6.37 19.61 19.97
C ALA A 37 -5.30 19.66 18.87
N GLU A 38 -5.11 20.82 18.25
CA GLU A 38 -4.05 20.98 17.26
C GLU A 38 -2.72 20.51 17.89
N PRO A 39 -1.94 19.66 17.20
CA PRO A 39 -0.75 19.07 17.78
C PRO A 39 0.19 20.17 18.28
N ASN A 40 0.50 20.13 19.57
CA ASN A 40 1.40 21.09 20.20
C ASN A 40 2.82 20.91 19.61
N PRO A 41 3.39 21.93 18.93
CA PRO A 41 4.70 21.81 18.28
C PRO A 41 5.84 21.45 19.25
N ILE A 42 5.73 21.85 20.53
CA ILE A 42 6.72 21.52 21.56
C ILE A 42 6.71 20.01 21.85
N ASP A 43 5.53 19.41 21.96
CA ASP A 43 5.39 17.98 22.23
C ASP A 43 5.86 17.14 21.04
N ALA A 44 5.60 17.61 19.82
CA ALA A 44 6.08 16.99 18.59
C ALA A 44 7.62 17.00 18.47
N GLU A 45 8.29 18.10 18.86
CA GLU A 45 9.75 18.19 18.82
C GLU A 45 10.42 17.31 19.90
N ASN A 46 9.82 17.24 21.09
CA ASN A 46 10.26 16.33 22.15
C ASN A 46 10.13 14.86 21.70
N TRP A 47 8.99 14.50 21.12
CA TRP A 47 8.78 13.18 20.53
C TRP A 47 9.80 12.87 19.44
N ARG A 48 10.04 13.81 18.51
CA ARG A 48 11.03 13.66 17.43
C ARG A 48 12.42 13.35 17.98
N SER A 49 12.85 14.09 19.00
CA SER A 49 14.15 13.90 19.65
C SER A 49 14.28 12.51 20.29
N GLN A 50 13.24 12.04 20.98
CA GLN A 50 13.21 10.70 21.57
C GLN A 50 13.25 9.60 20.51
N GLN A 51 12.50 9.76 19.42
CA GLN A 51 12.52 8.80 18.31
C GLN A 51 13.87 8.73 17.62
N LEU A 52 14.53 9.88 17.41
CA LEU A 52 15.87 9.91 16.83
C LEU A 52 16.89 9.16 17.69
N ALA A 53 16.80 9.28 19.02
CA ALA A 53 17.63 8.51 19.95
C ALA A 53 17.34 7.00 19.86
N THR A 54 16.06 6.63 19.88
CA THR A 54 15.61 5.23 19.75
C THR A 54 16.11 4.60 18.46
N ILE A 55 15.97 5.30 17.33
CA ILE A 55 16.42 4.80 16.03
C ILE A 55 17.96 4.73 15.97
N ALA A 56 18.68 5.65 16.60
CA ALA A 56 20.14 5.56 16.66
C ALA A 56 20.61 4.29 17.37
N GLU A 57 19.93 3.87 18.44
CA GLU A 57 20.18 2.59 19.10
C GLU A 57 19.83 1.41 18.19
N GLN A 58 18.69 1.46 17.49
CA GLN A 58 18.30 0.43 16.50
C GLN A 58 19.32 0.26 15.38
N ILE A 59 19.92 1.35 14.88
CA ILE A 59 20.98 1.30 13.87
C ILE A 59 22.22 0.56 14.38
N GLN A 60 22.62 0.82 15.64
CA GLN A 60 23.78 0.19 16.27
C GLN A 60 23.54 -1.31 16.51
N ASN A 61 22.33 -1.66 16.90
CA ASN A 61 21.92 -3.02 17.27
C ASN A 61 21.21 -3.77 16.13
N ALA A 62 21.33 -3.31 14.88
CA ALA A 62 20.64 -3.91 13.74
C ALA A 62 21.15 -5.35 13.47
N ASP A 63 20.23 -6.30 13.42
CA ASP A 63 20.51 -7.72 13.20
C ASP A 63 21.01 -8.03 11.77
N SER A 64 20.70 -7.14 10.81
CA SER A 64 21.07 -7.27 9.42
C SER A 64 21.39 -5.91 8.77
N ASP A 65 22.02 -5.95 7.59
CA ASP A 65 22.24 -4.75 6.78
C ASP A 65 20.92 -4.16 6.27
N ASP A 66 19.92 -5.00 5.96
CA ASP A 66 18.59 -4.56 5.53
C ASP A 66 17.85 -3.82 6.66
N ASP A 67 17.92 -4.32 7.89
CA ASP A 67 17.35 -3.64 9.06
C ASP A 67 18.06 -2.31 9.30
N ARG A 68 19.39 -2.30 9.18
CA ARG A 68 20.18 -1.08 9.32
C ARG A 68 19.79 -0.03 8.28
N LEU A 69 19.62 -0.41 7.02
CA LEU A 69 19.17 0.47 5.95
C LEU A 69 17.78 1.03 6.23
N GLU A 70 16.85 0.20 6.70
CA GLU A 70 15.52 0.63 7.11
C GLU A 70 15.56 1.67 8.25
N TYR A 71 16.37 1.43 9.28
CA TYR A 71 16.50 2.39 10.39
C TYR A 71 17.22 3.69 9.97
N VAL A 72 18.22 3.61 9.09
CA VAL A 72 18.87 4.79 8.52
C VAL A 72 17.87 5.62 7.70
N ALA A 73 17.01 4.98 6.90
CA ALA A 73 15.96 5.66 6.16
C ALA A 73 14.97 6.38 7.10
N ARG A 74 14.55 5.72 8.18
CA ARG A 74 13.69 6.35 9.21
C ARG A 74 14.37 7.56 9.86
N GLN A 75 15.63 7.43 10.26
CA GLN A 75 16.39 8.51 10.88
C GLN A 75 16.53 9.70 9.92
N SER A 76 16.85 9.41 8.66
CA SER A 76 17.02 10.38 7.59
C SER A 76 15.75 11.22 7.40
N TRP A 77 14.58 10.57 7.29
CA TRP A 77 13.31 11.28 7.16
C TRP A 77 13.01 12.15 8.39
N LEU A 78 13.12 11.61 9.61
CA LEU A 78 12.82 12.35 10.84
C LEU A 78 13.73 13.55 11.06
N ARG A 79 15.00 13.48 10.65
CA ARG A 79 15.92 14.63 10.72
C ARG A 79 15.46 15.78 9.83
N ARG A 80 14.89 15.48 8.65
CA ARG A 80 14.39 16.47 7.70
C ARG A 80 13.02 17.02 8.10
N TRP A 81 12.14 16.18 8.63
CA TRP A 81 10.83 16.62 9.11
C TRP A 81 10.98 17.57 10.30
N LYS A 82 10.34 18.74 10.19
CA LYS A 82 10.21 19.72 11.27
C LYS A 82 8.71 19.85 11.58
N PRO A 83 8.30 19.70 12.85
CA PRO A 83 6.89 19.83 13.23
C PRO A 83 6.25 21.10 12.66
N GLY A 84 5.10 20.96 12.02
CA GLY A 84 4.33 22.06 11.41
C GLY A 84 4.84 22.54 10.04
N HIS A 85 5.94 21.98 9.55
CA HIS A 85 6.59 22.36 8.29
C HIS A 85 6.66 21.19 7.28
N MET A 86 5.76 20.22 7.37
CA MET A 86 5.64 19.15 6.37
C MET A 86 5.27 19.75 5.01
N SER A 87 6.01 19.34 3.99
CA SER A 87 5.81 19.78 2.61
C SER A 87 4.38 19.52 2.12
N LEU A 88 3.85 20.46 1.35
CA LEU A 88 2.65 20.25 0.56
C LEU A 88 2.93 19.27 -0.59
N ALA A 89 1.89 18.77 -1.24
CA ALA A 89 2.09 18.09 -2.51
C ALA A 89 2.66 19.07 -3.54
N PRO A 90 3.43 18.59 -4.52
CA PRO A 90 3.78 19.39 -5.68
C PRO A 90 2.51 19.99 -6.30
N THR A 91 2.51 21.30 -6.53
CA THR A 91 1.40 22.02 -7.18
C THR A 91 1.31 21.74 -8.67
N GLU A 92 2.41 21.28 -9.26
CA GLU A 92 2.47 20.90 -10.67
C GLU A 92 2.12 19.43 -10.81
N ALA A 93 1.35 19.10 -11.84
CA ALA A 93 1.17 17.71 -12.27
C ALA A 93 2.54 17.07 -12.49
N PRO A 94 2.65 15.73 -12.42
CA PRO A 94 3.93 15.07 -12.57
C PRO A 94 4.67 15.62 -13.78
N ALA A 95 5.96 15.93 -13.65
CA ALA A 95 6.73 16.39 -14.80
C ALA A 95 6.73 15.27 -15.84
N ASP A 96 5.86 15.38 -16.85
CA ASP A 96 5.69 14.37 -17.90
C ASP A 96 7.00 14.11 -18.66
N SER A 97 7.98 15.02 -18.53
CA SER A 97 9.28 14.94 -19.20
C SER A 97 10.16 13.76 -18.78
N GLU A 98 9.91 13.10 -17.65
CA GLU A 98 10.73 11.95 -17.20
C GLU A 98 10.07 10.58 -17.37
N ARG A 99 8.75 10.55 -17.59
CA ARG A 99 7.99 9.30 -17.68
C ARG A 99 7.90 8.84 -19.12
N VAL A 100 8.16 7.56 -19.36
CA VAL A 100 7.87 6.95 -20.65
C VAL A 100 6.42 6.52 -20.66
N GLU A 101 5.62 6.96 -21.63
CA GLU A 101 4.27 6.42 -21.82
C GLU A 101 4.33 4.95 -22.28
N GLU A 102 3.37 4.13 -21.84
CA GLU A 102 3.28 2.73 -22.26
C GLU A 102 3.08 2.65 -23.79
N PRO A 103 4.03 2.05 -24.54
CA PRO A 103 3.84 1.86 -25.97
C PRO A 103 2.71 0.88 -26.26
N LEU A 104 2.00 1.08 -27.37
CA LEU A 104 0.94 0.19 -27.81
C LEU A 104 1.44 -0.70 -28.93
N LEU A 105 1.28 -2.02 -28.82
CA LEU A 105 1.69 -2.97 -29.86
C LEU A 105 1.04 -2.67 -31.21
N GLU A 106 -0.19 -2.16 -31.21
CA GLU A 106 -0.92 -1.82 -32.45
C GLU A 106 -0.27 -0.67 -33.24
N THR A 107 0.52 0.19 -32.57
CA THR A 107 1.21 1.31 -33.21
C THR A 107 2.65 0.96 -33.63
N LEU A 108 3.15 -0.20 -33.22
CA LEU A 108 4.49 -0.67 -33.56
C LEU A 108 4.51 -1.47 -34.86
N VAL A 109 5.62 -1.39 -35.57
CA VAL A 109 5.88 -2.27 -36.71
C VAL A 109 6.14 -3.69 -36.19
N ARG A 110 5.34 -4.66 -36.65
CA ARG A 110 5.53 -6.07 -36.33
C ARG A 110 6.92 -6.55 -36.81
N PRO A 111 7.74 -7.18 -35.96
CA PRO A 111 8.97 -7.86 -36.37
C PRO A 111 8.72 -8.98 -37.37
N ALA A 112 9.62 -9.16 -38.35
CA ALA A 112 9.44 -10.13 -39.43
C ALA A 112 9.41 -11.58 -38.93
N GLU A 113 10.09 -11.84 -37.82
CA GLU A 113 10.25 -13.14 -37.17
C GLU A 113 8.98 -13.59 -36.43
N ILE A 114 8.07 -12.66 -36.13
CA ILE A 114 6.85 -12.94 -35.38
C ILE A 114 5.70 -13.20 -36.34
N ALA A 115 5.08 -14.38 -36.21
CA ALA A 115 3.95 -14.77 -37.02
C ALA A 115 2.77 -13.77 -36.87
N PRO A 116 2.02 -13.44 -37.95
CA PRO A 116 0.99 -12.40 -37.89
C PRO A 116 -0.10 -12.66 -36.83
N ASN A 117 -0.48 -13.92 -36.67
CA ASN A 117 -1.46 -14.35 -35.68
C ASN A 117 -0.96 -14.18 -34.23
N VAL A 118 0.33 -14.40 -33.97
CA VAL A 118 0.93 -14.19 -32.64
C VAL A 118 1.00 -12.71 -32.32
N TRP A 119 1.36 -11.87 -33.30
CA TRP A 119 1.34 -10.41 -33.13
C TRP A 119 -0.06 -9.89 -32.82
N GLN A 120 -1.07 -10.34 -33.59
CA GLN A 120 -2.47 -9.97 -33.34
C GLN A 120 -2.93 -10.42 -31.95
N GLN A 121 -2.56 -11.63 -31.52
CA GLN A 121 -2.87 -12.12 -30.18
C GLN A 121 -2.30 -11.20 -29.08
N MET A 122 -1.06 -10.73 -29.24
CA MET A 122 -0.45 -9.82 -28.26
C MET A 122 -1.16 -8.46 -28.23
N ILE A 123 -1.54 -7.92 -29.40
CA ILE A 123 -2.36 -6.70 -29.49
C ILE A 123 -3.69 -6.90 -28.75
N ASP A 124 -4.43 -7.95 -29.07
CA ASP A 124 -5.75 -8.22 -28.47
C ASP A 124 -5.64 -8.37 -26.94
N LEU A 125 -4.59 -9.03 -26.45
CA LEU A 125 -4.32 -9.17 -25.03
C LEU A 125 -3.98 -7.83 -24.37
N GLN A 126 -3.14 -6.99 -24.98
CA GLN A 126 -2.80 -5.68 -24.46
C GLN A 126 -4.03 -4.77 -24.42
N THR A 127 -4.78 -4.67 -25.50
CA THR A 127 -6.01 -3.86 -25.58
C THR A 127 -7.01 -4.26 -24.52
N ARG A 128 -7.23 -5.57 -24.32
CA ARG A 128 -8.13 -6.09 -23.28
C ARG A 128 -7.60 -5.84 -21.87
N LEU A 129 -6.29 -5.95 -21.67
CA LEU A 129 -5.68 -5.67 -20.36
C LEU A 129 -5.87 -4.19 -19.99
N LEU A 130 -5.59 -3.28 -20.93
CA LEU A 130 -5.73 -1.85 -20.73
C LEU A 130 -7.19 -1.43 -20.45
N SER A 131 -8.17 -2.06 -21.10
CA SER A 131 -9.58 -1.73 -20.88
C SER A 131 -10.08 -2.12 -19.49
N VAL A 132 -9.59 -3.24 -18.92
CA VAL A 132 -10.04 -3.71 -17.59
C VAL A 132 -9.23 -3.15 -16.42
N ASP A 133 -8.01 -2.66 -16.68
CA ASP A 133 -7.07 -2.15 -15.67
C ASP A 133 -7.10 -0.61 -15.52
N ASN A 134 -8.31 -0.04 -15.46
CA ASN A 134 -8.56 1.38 -15.26
C ASN A 134 -8.77 1.73 -13.76
N ASP A 135 -8.55 2.99 -13.38
CA ASP A 135 -8.54 3.40 -11.97
C ASP A 135 -9.87 3.16 -11.23
N GLU A 136 -11.00 3.25 -11.93
CA GLU A 136 -12.34 3.07 -11.38
C GLU A 136 -12.62 1.59 -11.02
N GLN A 137 -12.31 0.68 -11.93
CA GLN A 137 -12.76 -0.72 -11.85
C GLN A 137 -11.65 -1.72 -11.52
N ARG A 138 -10.39 -1.27 -11.41
CA ARG A 138 -9.23 -2.17 -11.23
C ARG A 138 -9.38 -3.15 -10.07
N LYS A 139 -9.96 -2.73 -8.94
CA LYS A 139 -10.16 -3.61 -7.75
C LYS A 139 -11.24 -4.67 -7.97
N GLU A 140 -12.17 -4.44 -8.88
CA GLU A 140 -13.26 -5.37 -9.22
C GLU A 140 -12.82 -6.37 -10.28
N ASN A 141 -11.96 -5.91 -11.21
CA ASN A 141 -11.48 -6.70 -12.34
C ASN A 141 -10.21 -7.52 -12.06
N LEU A 142 -9.70 -7.54 -10.82
CA LEU A 142 -8.39 -8.14 -10.47
C LEU A 142 -8.18 -9.56 -11.03
N ARG A 143 -9.21 -10.42 -11.01
CA ARG A 143 -9.10 -11.78 -11.58
C ARG A 143 -8.81 -11.75 -13.07
N THR A 144 -9.56 -10.94 -13.81
CA THR A 144 -9.40 -10.75 -15.25
C THR A 144 -8.06 -10.10 -15.57
N THR A 145 -7.68 -9.04 -14.85
CA THR A 145 -6.38 -8.36 -15.00
C THR A 145 -5.22 -9.32 -14.79
N ILE A 146 -5.24 -10.13 -13.71
CA ILE A 146 -4.18 -11.12 -13.45
C ILE A 146 -4.13 -12.17 -14.57
N GLY A 147 -5.28 -12.65 -15.03
CA GLY A 147 -5.35 -13.65 -16.10
C GLY A 147 -4.79 -13.12 -17.43
N LEU A 148 -5.20 -11.92 -17.85
CA LEU A 148 -4.75 -11.27 -19.08
C LEU A 148 -3.27 -10.90 -19.01
N ALA A 149 -2.82 -10.27 -17.91
CA ALA A 149 -1.43 -9.86 -17.78
C ALA A 149 -0.47 -11.06 -17.73
N LYS A 150 -0.86 -12.20 -17.12
CA LYS A 150 -0.07 -13.43 -17.18
C LYS A 150 0.06 -13.98 -18.60
N GLN A 151 -1.05 -14.03 -19.34
CA GLN A 151 -1.03 -14.51 -20.73
C GLN A 151 -0.18 -13.60 -21.62
N LEU A 152 -0.36 -12.28 -21.47
CA LEU A 152 0.42 -11.31 -22.23
C LEU A 152 1.91 -11.37 -21.89
N GLU A 153 2.27 -11.43 -20.60
CA GLU A 153 3.68 -11.53 -20.19
C GLU A 153 4.36 -12.78 -20.71
N GLN A 154 3.64 -13.91 -20.71
CA GLN A 154 4.14 -15.17 -21.25
C GLN A 154 4.44 -15.04 -22.74
N VAL A 155 3.44 -14.63 -23.55
CA VAL A 155 3.62 -14.53 -25.01
C VAL A 155 4.70 -13.51 -25.35
N LEU A 156 4.74 -12.35 -24.68
CA LEU A 156 5.79 -11.36 -24.91
C LEU A 156 7.18 -11.89 -24.54
N SER A 157 7.33 -12.57 -23.40
CA SER A 157 8.62 -13.10 -22.96
C SER A 157 9.12 -14.23 -23.88
N ASP A 158 8.21 -15.02 -24.44
CA ASP A 158 8.53 -16.08 -25.40
C ASP A 158 9.01 -15.51 -26.76
N GLN A 159 8.40 -14.40 -27.21
CA GLN A 159 8.78 -13.76 -28.49
C GLN A 159 9.96 -12.78 -28.36
N PHE A 160 10.18 -12.19 -27.19
CA PHE A 160 11.18 -11.14 -26.94
C PHE A 160 12.13 -11.43 -25.77
N PRO A 161 12.83 -12.59 -25.72
CA PRO A 161 13.56 -13.01 -24.52
C PRO A 161 14.80 -12.14 -24.18
N SER A 162 15.51 -11.61 -25.18
CA SER A 162 16.66 -10.72 -24.99
C SER A 162 16.24 -9.28 -24.68
N GLU A 163 15.26 -8.75 -25.42
CA GLU A 163 14.72 -7.40 -25.23
C GLU A 163 13.98 -7.26 -23.89
N SER A 164 13.43 -8.36 -23.36
CA SER A 164 12.82 -8.41 -22.01
C SER A 164 13.79 -8.13 -20.87
N GLN A 165 15.10 -8.00 -21.13
CA GLN A 165 16.13 -7.82 -20.11
C GLN A 165 16.47 -6.36 -19.82
N GLN A 166 16.22 -5.42 -20.73
CA GLN A 166 16.56 -4.00 -20.54
C GLN A 166 15.54 -3.07 -21.24
N LEU A 167 15.26 -1.92 -20.63
CA LEU A 167 14.30 -0.92 -21.14
C LEU A 167 14.88 -0.03 -22.27
N THR A 168 15.34 -0.65 -23.35
CA THR A 168 15.94 0.05 -24.50
C THR A 168 15.02 0.13 -25.73
N THR A 169 13.98 -0.70 -25.80
CA THR A 169 13.05 -0.78 -26.93
C THR A 169 11.60 -0.61 -26.48
N PRO A 170 10.69 -0.19 -27.38
CA PRO A 170 9.26 -0.11 -27.06
C PRO A 170 8.65 -1.45 -26.59
N THR A 171 9.08 -2.56 -27.20
CA THR A 171 8.68 -3.93 -26.82
C THR A 171 9.12 -4.28 -25.39
N ALA A 172 10.34 -3.89 -24.99
CA ALA A 172 10.80 -4.06 -23.62
C ALA A 172 9.95 -3.27 -22.62
N TRP A 173 9.58 -2.04 -22.97
CA TRP A 173 8.66 -1.24 -22.15
C TRP A 173 7.29 -1.90 -22.00
N ILE A 174 6.72 -2.45 -23.07
CA ILE A 174 5.44 -3.19 -23.02
C ILE A 174 5.53 -4.38 -22.05
N VAL A 175 6.63 -5.15 -22.08
CA VAL A 175 6.86 -6.24 -21.13
C VAL A 175 6.90 -5.73 -19.69
N ALA A 176 7.61 -4.63 -19.44
CA ALA A 176 7.75 -4.07 -18.10
C ALA A 176 6.42 -3.52 -17.58
N TYR A 177 5.65 -2.81 -18.41
CA TYR A 177 4.29 -2.37 -18.06
C TYR A 177 3.37 -3.54 -17.76
N THR A 178 3.44 -4.61 -18.55
CA THR A 178 2.67 -5.83 -18.30
C THR A 178 3.03 -6.45 -16.95
N ARG A 179 4.33 -6.57 -16.63
CA ARG A 179 4.81 -7.06 -15.32
C ARG A 179 4.38 -6.15 -14.17
N TYR A 180 4.43 -4.84 -14.36
CA TYR A 180 3.97 -3.86 -13.39
C TYR A 180 2.47 -4.00 -13.08
N ARG A 181 1.63 -4.09 -14.12
CA ARG A 181 0.17 -4.31 -13.97
C ARG A 181 -0.12 -5.65 -13.28
N LEU A 182 0.58 -6.71 -13.67
CA LEU A 182 0.46 -8.03 -13.02
C LEU A 182 0.85 -7.95 -11.53
N GLY A 183 2.00 -7.35 -11.21
CA GLY A 183 2.48 -7.20 -9.84
C GLY A 183 1.53 -6.37 -8.98
N ARG A 184 1.02 -5.26 -9.50
CA ARG A 184 0.00 -4.44 -8.82
C ARG A 184 -1.29 -5.19 -8.56
N ALA A 185 -1.82 -5.87 -9.58
CA ALA A 185 -3.06 -6.62 -9.46
C ALA A 185 -2.91 -7.77 -8.45
N LEU A 186 -1.77 -8.46 -8.45
CA LEU A 186 -1.44 -9.44 -7.43
C LEU A 186 -1.40 -8.79 -6.04
N ALA A 187 -0.65 -7.70 -5.84
CA ALA A 187 -0.54 -7.03 -4.53
C ALA A 187 -1.87 -6.46 -4.01
N TYR A 188 -2.79 -6.05 -4.90
CA TYR A 188 -4.13 -5.61 -4.51
C TYR A 188 -5.03 -6.73 -4.00
N ARG A 189 -4.70 -8.00 -4.26
CA ARG A 189 -5.41 -9.13 -3.65
C ARG A 189 -5.37 -9.13 -2.13
N GLU A 190 -4.39 -8.43 -1.56
CA GLU A 190 -4.17 -8.41 -0.12
C GLU A 190 -4.95 -7.31 0.60
N LEU A 191 -5.56 -6.41 -0.16
CA LEU A 191 -6.44 -5.40 0.42
C LEU A 191 -7.53 -6.09 1.24
N PRO A 192 -7.87 -5.61 2.45
CA PRO A 192 -8.83 -6.29 3.33
C PRO A 192 -10.15 -6.63 2.63
N SER A 193 -10.73 -5.68 1.88
CA SER A 193 -11.97 -5.86 1.13
C SER A 193 -11.86 -6.88 -0.02
N VAL A 194 -10.67 -7.07 -0.59
CA VAL A 194 -10.42 -8.08 -1.62
C VAL A 194 -10.21 -9.43 -0.97
N ARG A 195 -9.40 -9.53 0.09
CA ARG A 195 -9.19 -10.79 0.83
C ARG A 195 -10.48 -11.36 1.40
N ALA A 196 -11.37 -10.50 1.89
CA ALA A 196 -12.68 -10.92 2.41
C ALA A 196 -13.55 -11.58 1.33
N ARG A 197 -13.56 -11.04 0.10
CA ARG A 197 -14.35 -11.56 -1.03
C ARG A 197 -13.65 -12.68 -1.82
N TRP A 198 -12.33 -12.64 -1.86
CA TRP A 198 -11.48 -13.55 -2.62
C TRP A 198 -10.24 -13.92 -1.81
N PRO A 199 -10.38 -14.86 -0.85
CA PRO A 199 -9.27 -15.30 0.00
C PRO A 199 -8.07 -15.84 -0.79
N ILE A 200 -6.89 -15.69 -0.22
CA ILE A 200 -5.66 -16.29 -0.74
C ILE A 200 -5.53 -17.68 -0.11
N SER A 201 -5.88 -18.72 -0.88
CA SER A 201 -5.93 -20.10 -0.38
C SER A 201 -4.55 -20.71 -0.11
N ASN A 202 -3.52 -20.31 -0.85
CA ASN A 202 -2.14 -20.76 -0.68
C ASN A 202 -1.22 -19.52 -0.59
N PRO A 203 -0.94 -19.03 0.62
CA PRO A 203 -0.13 -17.83 0.84
C PRO A 203 1.30 -17.95 0.28
N ASP A 204 1.95 -19.10 0.47
CA ASP A 204 3.34 -19.29 0.04
C ASP A 204 3.47 -19.25 -1.48
N HIS A 205 2.59 -19.95 -2.19
CA HIS A 205 2.56 -19.91 -3.65
C HIS A 205 2.20 -18.52 -4.19
N TYR A 206 1.30 -17.81 -3.50
CA TYR A 206 0.96 -16.44 -3.85
C TYR A 206 2.16 -15.49 -3.68
N GLU A 207 2.89 -15.63 -2.58
CA GLU A 207 4.10 -14.85 -2.31
C GLU A 207 5.17 -15.09 -3.37
N VAL A 208 5.45 -16.36 -3.70
CA VAL A 208 6.37 -16.73 -4.77
C VAL A 208 5.99 -16.07 -6.10
N GLN A 209 4.69 -16.05 -6.45
CA GLN A 209 4.25 -15.41 -7.69
C GLN A 209 4.46 -13.91 -7.71
N LEU A 210 4.05 -13.21 -6.63
CA LEU A 210 4.18 -11.76 -6.55
C LEU A 210 5.66 -11.35 -6.57
N THR A 211 6.48 -12.00 -5.76
CA THR A 211 7.91 -11.70 -5.67
C THR A 211 8.64 -12.02 -6.97
N ALA A 212 8.31 -13.13 -7.65
CA ALA A 212 8.92 -13.44 -8.94
C ALA A 212 8.59 -12.39 -10.03
N VAL A 213 7.35 -11.89 -10.07
CA VAL A 213 6.96 -10.85 -11.04
C VAL A 213 7.69 -9.54 -10.73
N TYR A 214 7.74 -9.15 -9.47
CA TYR A 214 8.44 -7.94 -9.04
C TYR A 214 9.95 -8.02 -9.33
N GLN A 215 10.60 -9.15 -9.02
CA GLN A 215 12.02 -9.38 -9.31
C GLN A 215 12.33 -9.29 -10.80
N ARG A 216 11.48 -9.85 -11.68
CA ARG A 216 11.65 -9.69 -13.13
C ARG A 216 11.55 -8.23 -13.56
N LEU A 217 10.60 -7.48 -13.00
CA LEU A 217 10.42 -6.06 -13.31
C LEU A 217 11.64 -5.22 -12.90
N ILE A 218 12.11 -5.33 -11.66
CA ILE A 218 13.24 -4.53 -11.18
C ILE A 218 14.54 -4.89 -11.89
N LYS A 219 14.74 -6.19 -12.20
CA LYS A 219 15.89 -6.64 -12.99
C LYS A 219 15.87 -6.02 -14.39
N GLN A 220 14.71 -5.98 -15.03
CA GLN A 220 14.56 -5.37 -16.36
C GLN A 220 14.73 -3.85 -16.31
N ALA A 221 14.22 -3.19 -15.28
CA ALA A 221 14.32 -1.75 -15.11
C ALA A 221 15.76 -1.29 -14.81
N ASN A 222 16.53 -2.12 -14.12
CA ASN A 222 17.95 -1.95 -13.73
C ASN A 222 18.27 -0.65 -12.96
N ARG A 223 17.25 0.05 -12.49
CA ARG A 223 17.28 1.23 -11.62
C ARG A 223 15.86 1.54 -11.17
N ASP A 224 15.73 2.43 -10.20
CA ASP A 224 14.42 2.97 -9.82
C ASP A 224 13.79 3.74 -10.98
N ARG A 225 12.48 3.55 -11.15
CA ARG A 225 11.71 4.06 -12.28
C ARG A 225 10.42 4.70 -11.80
N PRO A 226 10.14 5.96 -12.18
CA PRO A 226 8.93 6.66 -11.76
C PRO A 226 7.64 5.98 -12.23
N GLU A 227 7.71 5.17 -13.30
CA GLU A 227 6.61 4.38 -13.85
C GLU A 227 6.16 3.28 -12.88
N PHE A 228 7.09 2.72 -12.11
CA PHE A 228 6.87 1.51 -11.31
C PHE A 228 6.90 1.75 -9.79
N ILE A 229 7.07 3.01 -9.38
CA ILE A 229 7.31 3.41 -8.00
C ILE A 229 6.23 2.93 -7.03
N LEU A 230 4.96 2.94 -7.46
CA LEU A 230 3.85 2.55 -6.59
C LEU A 230 3.80 1.05 -6.27
N LEU A 231 4.36 0.22 -7.16
CA LEU A 231 4.54 -1.20 -6.87
C LEU A 231 5.74 -1.39 -5.93
N GLN A 232 6.83 -0.68 -6.15
CA GLN A 232 8.01 -0.73 -5.28
C GLN A 232 7.69 -0.27 -3.83
N ASP A 233 6.97 0.84 -3.65
CA ASP A 233 6.41 1.27 -2.36
C ASP A 233 5.65 0.14 -1.67
N ARG A 234 4.77 -0.54 -2.42
CA ARG A 234 4.00 -1.66 -1.89
C ARG A 234 4.89 -2.82 -1.48
N MET A 235 5.90 -3.18 -2.29
CA MET A 235 6.81 -4.29 -1.97
C MET A 235 7.68 -3.99 -0.75
N LEU A 236 8.20 -2.77 -0.61
CA LEU A 236 8.94 -2.34 0.58
C LEU A 236 8.07 -2.44 1.84
N ARG A 237 6.82 -1.96 1.78
CA ARG A 237 5.87 -2.07 2.91
C ARG A 237 5.58 -3.52 3.29
N ARG A 238 5.47 -4.43 2.31
CA ARG A 238 5.29 -5.87 2.55
C ARG A 238 6.50 -6.50 3.25
N ALA A 239 7.70 -6.06 2.89
CA ALA A 239 8.95 -6.48 3.51
C ALA A 239 9.18 -5.85 4.90
N GLY A 240 8.26 -5.02 5.40
CA GLY A 240 8.43 -4.28 6.66
C GLY A 240 9.36 -3.06 6.58
N GLN A 241 9.87 -2.76 5.39
CA GLN A 241 10.81 -1.68 5.08
C GLN A 241 10.07 -0.34 4.86
N LYS A 242 9.32 0.11 5.87
CA LYS A 242 8.43 1.28 5.81
C LYS A 242 9.18 2.62 5.74
N GLY A 243 10.35 2.72 6.35
CA GLY A 243 11.24 3.87 6.27
C GLY A 243 11.81 4.02 4.88
N LEU A 244 12.27 2.93 4.27
CA LEU A 244 12.69 2.93 2.87
C LEU A 244 11.53 3.27 1.93
N ALA A 245 10.32 2.74 2.19
CA ALA A 245 9.12 3.10 1.41
C ALA A 245 8.79 4.59 1.53
N LEU A 246 8.94 5.18 2.72
CA LEU A 246 8.71 6.60 2.96
C LEU A 246 9.76 7.46 2.23
N GLU A 247 11.04 7.13 2.33
CA GLU A 247 12.11 7.81 1.57
C GLU A 247 11.86 7.73 0.05
N LEU A 248 11.53 6.54 -0.45
CA LEU A 248 11.18 6.34 -1.86
C LEU A 248 10.02 7.25 -2.30
N LEU A 249 9.00 7.38 -1.45
CA LEU A 249 7.85 8.23 -1.73
C LEU A 249 8.24 9.72 -1.77
N GLU A 250 9.08 10.19 -0.84
CA GLU A 250 9.51 11.59 -0.79
C GLU A 250 10.39 11.97 -2.00
N VAL A 251 11.34 11.13 -2.38
CA VAL A 251 12.21 11.41 -3.54
C VAL A 251 11.44 11.35 -4.85
N SER A 252 10.35 10.58 -4.89
CA SER A 252 9.54 10.38 -6.09
C SER A 252 8.32 11.27 -6.18
N GLN A 253 8.14 12.23 -5.27
CA GLN A 253 6.90 13.02 -5.14
C GLN A 253 6.45 13.75 -6.41
N GLN A 254 7.39 14.09 -7.30
CA GLN A 254 7.13 14.79 -8.59
C GLN A 254 6.71 13.83 -9.71
N SER A 255 6.98 12.54 -9.56
CA SER A 255 6.19 11.49 -10.19
C SER A 255 5.04 11.20 -9.24
N ILE A 256 4.01 10.41 -9.48
CA ILE A 256 2.88 10.23 -8.52
C ILE A 256 1.96 11.45 -8.46
N GLU A 257 0.68 11.19 -8.70
CA GLU A 257 -0.35 12.21 -8.57
C GLU A 257 -0.45 12.71 -7.12
N PRO A 258 -0.69 14.02 -6.90
CA PRO A 258 -0.76 14.64 -5.59
C PRO A 258 -1.65 13.91 -4.57
N LYS A 259 -2.86 13.48 -4.98
CA LYS A 259 -3.79 12.71 -4.14
C LYS A 259 -3.13 11.45 -3.58
N TRP A 260 -2.48 10.68 -4.46
CA TRP A 260 -1.86 9.41 -4.08
C TRP A 260 -0.60 9.60 -3.26
N TYR A 261 0.23 10.59 -3.57
CA TYR A 261 1.41 10.93 -2.79
C TYR A 261 1.02 11.27 -1.34
N LEU A 262 0.10 12.23 -1.15
CA LEU A 262 -0.32 12.66 0.18
C LEU A 262 -0.97 11.52 0.98
N LYS A 263 -1.86 10.75 0.34
CA LYS A 263 -2.52 9.61 0.99
C LYS A 263 -1.49 8.59 1.46
N LYS A 264 -0.55 8.21 0.60
CA LYS A 264 0.46 7.19 0.91
C LYS A 264 1.41 7.66 2.00
N ARG A 265 1.83 8.93 2.00
CA ARG A 265 2.68 9.51 3.03
C ARG A 265 1.99 9.45 4.39
N ARG A 266 0.74 9.90 4.45
CA ARG A 266 -0.10 9.81 5.65
C ARG A 266 -0.20 8.36 6.15
N ASP A 267 -0.56 7.43 5.28
CA ASP A 267 -0.76 6.03 5.65
C ASP A 267 0.56 5.39 6.15
N LEU A 268 1.71 5.69 5.53
CA LEU A 268 3.03 5.21 5.97
C LEU A 268 3.43 5.73 7.35
N LEU A 269 3.19 7.02 7.61
CA LEU A 269 3.47 7.62 8.92
C LEU A 269 2.60 6.99 10.02
N HIS A 270 1.34 6.68 9.70
CA HIS A 270 0.48 5.91 10.60
C HIS A 270 1.02 4.49 10.84
N GLU A 271 1.44 3.80 9.78
CA GLU A 271 2.00 2.45 9.87
C GLU A 271 3.32 2.37 10.64
N LEU A 272 4.06 3.47 10.73
CA LEU A 272 5.27 3.64 11.54
C LEU A 272 4.97 3.97 13.01
N GLY A 273 3.71 4.28 13.35
CA GLY A 273 3.33 4.77 14.68
C GLY A 273 3.84 6.19 14.96
N TRP A 274 4.04 6.99 13.93
CA TRP A 274 4.59 8.34 14.04
C TRP A 274 3.49 9.39 14.17
N ASP A 275 2.75 9.32 15.27
CA ASP A 275 1.49 10.06 15.46
C ASP A 275 1.60 11.57 15.18
N PRO A 276 2.60 12.32 15.69
CA PRO A 276 2.68 13.76 15.42
C PRO A 276 2.84 14.07 13.92
N ALA A 277 3.68 13.32 13.22
CA ALA A 277 3.88 13.46 11.78
C ALA A 277 2.65 12.99 11.00
N TYR A 278 2.02 11.88 11.42
CA TYR A 278 0.79 11.38 10.83
C TYR A 278 -0.35 12.41 10.90
N GLN A 279 -0.56 13.04 12.05
CA GLN A 279 -1.58 14.07 12.23
C GLN A 279 -1.36 15.25 11.30
N GLU A 280 -0.11 15.71 11.19
CA GLU A 280 0.25 16.76 10.24
C GLU A 280 -0.01 16.32 8.79
N ALA A 281 0.39 15.10 8.40
CA ALA A 281 0.15 14.57 7.06
C ALA A 281 -1.35 14.44 6.74
N ALA A 282 -2.16 14.01 7.71
CA ALA A 282 -3.61 13.95 7.61
C ALA A 282 -4.21 15.35 7.40
N GLN A 283 -3.73 16.35 8.13
CA GLN A 283 -4.14 17.74 7.93
C GLN A 283 -3.78 18.23 6.51
N ARG A 284 -2.58 17.92 6.01
CA ARG A 284 -2.18 18.27 4.62
C ARG A 284 -3.08 17.61 3.57
N TYR A 285 -3.44 16.35 3.77
CA TYR A 285 -4.35 15.64 2.87
C TYR A 285 -5.74 16.29 2.80
N LEU A 286 -6.29 16.67 3.96
CA LEU A 286 -7.58 17.36 4.05
C LEU A 286 -7.53 18.79 3.47
N GLN A 287 -6.45 19.54 3.75
CA GLN A 287 -6.24 20.89 3.22
C GLN A 287 -6.15 20.90 1.68
N ALA A 288 -5.66 19.82 1.08
CA ALA A 288 -5.65 19.64 -0.37
C ALA A 288 -7.03 19.30 -0.98
N GLY A 289 -8.09 19.26 -0.15
CA GLY A 289 -9.46 18.98 -0.59
C GLY A 289 -9.78 17.50 -0.77
N TYR A 290 -8.89 16.60 -0.33
CA TYR A 290 -9.14 15.17 -0.42
C TYR A 290 -9.82 14.63 0.84
N SER A 291 -10.75 13.70 0.66
CA SER A 291 -11.35 12.92 1.72
C SER A 291 -10.97 11.45 1.58
N ASP A 292 -11.16 10.68 2.65
CA ASP A 292 -11.19 9.23 2.53
C ASP A 292 -12.52 8.87 1.82
N GLU A 293 -12.47 8.68 0.51
CA GLU A 293 -13.59 8.07 -0.22
C GLU A 293 -13.90 6.69 0.42
N PRO A 294 -15.19 6.39 0.69
CA PRO A 294 -15.62 5.12 1.25
C PRO A 294 -15.34 3.91 0.33
#